data_AF-A0A2P5LG84-F1
#
_entry.id   AF-A0A2P5LG84-F1
#
_cell.length_a   1.000
_cell.length_b   1.000
_cell.length_c   1.000
_cell.angle_alpha   90.00
_cell.angle_beta   90.00
_cell.angle_gamma   90.00
#
_symmetry.space_group_name_H-M   'P 1'
#
loop_
_entity.id
_entity.type
_entity.pdbx_description
1 polymer ?
#
loop_
_entity_poly.entity_id
_entity_poly.type
_entity_poly.pdbx_seq_one_letter_code
_entity_poly.pdbx_strand_id
1 'polypeptide(L)' 'PVTFHEFALLFRDRLHCPDALFLDGGSASGLYAPSLSRHDRFIPAMGPILGVVEKANR' A
#
# COMPACT_ATOMS: atom_id res chain seq x y z
N PRO A 1 -7.62 -2.39 -14.68
CA PRO A 1 -8.06 -1.57 -13.55
C PRO A 1 -8.69 -2.45 -12.47
N VAL A 2 -8.45 -2.16 -11.19
CA VAL A 2 -9.07 -2.86 -10.05
C VAL A 2 -10.16 -1.95 -9.48
N THR A 3 -11.35 -2.48 -9.26
CA THR A 3 -12.43 -1.70 -8.63
C THR A 3 -12.22 -1.57 -7.12
N PHE A 4 -12.85 -0.57 -6.50
CA PHE A 4 -12.79 -0.41 -5.05
C PHE A 4 -13.35 -1.63 -4.30
N HIS A 5 -14.39 -2.27 -4.84
CA HIS A 5 -14.97 -3.48 -4.25
C HIS A 5 -14.00 -4.66 -4.28
N GLU A 6 -13.39 -4.95 -5.43
CA GLU A 6 -12.39 -6.02 -5.55
C GLU A 6 -11.18 -5.77 -4.64
N PHE A 7 -10.75 -4.52 -4.52
CA PHE A 7 -9.69 -4.14 -3.59
C PHE A 7 -10.10 -4.43 -2.15
N ALA A 8 -11.32 -4.05 -1.72
CA ALA A 8 -11.82 -4.32 -0.37
C ALA A 8 -11.93 -5.83 -0.05
N LEU A 9 -12.33 -6.66 -1.02
CA LEU A 9 -12.43 -8.11 -0.84
C LEU A 9 -11.06 -8.74 -0.54
N LEU A 10 -9.96 -8.21 -1.10
CA LEU A 10 -8.61 -8.70 -0.78
C LEU A 10 -8.30 -8.55 0.72
N PHE A 11 -8.55 -7.37 1.29
CA PHE A 11 -8.27 -7.10 2.71
C PHE A 11 -9.17 -7.94 3.63
N ARG A 12 -10.47 -8.01 3.32
CA ARG A 12 -11.43 -8.75 4.15
C ARG A 12 -11.23 -10.26 4.07
N ASP A 13 -11.17 -10.83 2.86
CA ASP A 13 -11.29 -12.28 2.66
C ASP A 13 -9.95 -13.01 2.60
N ARG A 14 -8.86 -12.32 2.22
CA ARG A 14 -7.54 -12.96 2.10
C ARG A 14 -6.59 -12.54 3.21
N LEU A 15 -6.53 -11.25 3.50
CA LEU A 15 -5.63 -10.71 4.52
C LEU A 15 -6.25 -10.68 5.91
N HIS A 16 -7.57 -10.93 6.01
CA HIS A 16 -8.33 -10.93 7.26
C HIS A 16 -8.15 -9.63 8.08
N CYS A 17 -8.05 -8.50 7.38
CA CYS A 17 -7.93 -7.20 8.02
C CYS A 17 -9.30 -6.80 8.60
N PRO A 18 -9.40 -6.52 9.92
CA PRO A 18 -10.65 -6.08 10.54
C PRO A 18 -11.05 -4.69 10.03
N ASP A 19 -10.06 -3.83 9.78
CA ASP A 19 -10.22 -2.49 9.22
C ASP A 19 -9.13 -2.22 8.18
N ALA A 20 -9.42 -1.34 7.22
CA ALA A 20 -8.47 -0.90 6.22
C ALA A 20 -8.71 0.58 5.86
N LEU A 21 -7.63 1.36 5.79
CA LEU A 21 -7.67 2.76 5.36
C LEU A 21 -7.40 2.86 3.86
N PHE A 22 -8.32 3.46 3.11
CA PHE A 22 -8.09 3.79 1.70
C PHE A 22 -7.45 5.18 1.60
N LEU A 23 -6.35 5.28 0.86
CA LEU A 23 -5.64 6.52 0.55
C LEU A 23 -5.79 6.85 -0.93
N ASP A 24 -5.35 8.04 -1.32
CA ASP A 24 -5.45 8.49 -2.71
C ASP A 24 -4.72 7.53 -3.68
N GLY A 25 -5.41 7.23 -4.78
CA GLY A 25 -5.03 6.19 -5.74
C GLY A 25 -4.49 6.73 -7.05
N GLY A 26 -4.62 5.94 -8.12
CA GLY A 26 -4.28 6.36 -9.48
C GLY A 26 -2.79 6.67 -9.65
N SER A 27 -2.48 7.81 -10.26
CA SER A 27 -1.10 8.23 -10.58
C SER A 27 -0.31 8.74 -9.38
N ALA A 28 -0.96 8.93 -8.22
CA ALA A 28 -0.31 9.41 -7.01
C ALA A 28 0.35 8.26 -6.20
N SER A 29 -0.09 7.02 -6.37
CA SER A 29 0.43 5.88 -5.61
C SER A 29 1.86 5.52 -6.05
N GLY A 30 2.80 5.51 -5.08
CA GLY A 30 4.18 5.08 -5.29
C GLY A 30 4.76 4.42 -4.05
N LEU A 31 5.67 3.47 -4.23
CA LEU A 31 6.33 2.72 -3.17
C LEU A 31 7.86 2.78 -3.28
N TYR A 32 8.52 3.08 -2.17
CA TYR A 32 9.96 2.92 -2.00
C TYR A 32 10.22 1.72 -1.11
N ALA A 33 10.70 0.62 -1.69
CA ALA A 33 11.03 -0.60 -0.96
C ALA A 33 12.30 -1.25 -1.55
N PRO A 34 13.50 -0.83 -1.11
CA PRO A 34 14.76 -1.39 -1.60
C PRO A 34 14.90 -2.90 -1.39
N SER A 35 14.34 -3.43 -0.30
CA SER A 35 14.31 -4.88 -0.02
C SER A 35 13.53 -5.68 -1.06
N LEU A 36 12.61 -5.03 -1.78
CA LEU A 36 11.85 -5.59 -2.90
C LEU A 36 12.40 -5.16 -4.25
N SER A 37 13.56 -4.48 -4.29
CA SER A 37 14.12 -3.85 -5.49
C SER A 37 13.12 -2.92 -6.21
N ARG A 38 12.26 -2.24 -5.44
CA ARG A 38 11.23 -1.34 -5.97
C ARG A 38 11.50 0.10 -5.57
N HIS A 39 11.50 0.99 -6.56
CA HIS A 39 11.69 2.43 -6.39
C HIS A 39 10.83 3.17 -7.41
N ASP A 40 9.58 3.45 -7.03
CA ASP A 40 8.67 4.18 -7.89
C ASP A 40 9.05 5.68 -7.94
N ARG A 41 8.72 6.36 -9.05
CA ARG A 41 8.98 7.79 -9.20
C ARG A 41 7.91 8.58 -8.44
N PHE A 42 8.32 9.32 -7.41
CA PHE A 42 7.40 10.15 -6.62
C PHE A 42 7.07 11.49 -7.29
N ILE A 43 5.83 11.94 -7.11
CA ILE A 43 5.42 13.31 -7.46
C ILE A 43 5.75 14.22 -6.26
N PRO A 44 6.52 15.32 -6.41
CA PRO A 44 7.00 16.13 -5.29
C PRO A 44 5.92 16.83 -4.45
N ALA A 45 4.66 16.77 -4.87
CA ALA A 45 3.55 17.47 -4.23
C ALA A 45 3.04 16.82 -2.94
N MET A 46 3.35 15.54 -2.71
CA MET A 46 2.88 14.78 -1.54
C MET A 46 4.06 14.28 -0.72
N GLY A 47 4.02 14.52 0.60
CA GLY A 47 5.02 14.00 1.54
C GLY A 47 4.93 12.47 1.68
N PRO A 48 6.01 11.79 2.09
CA PRO A 48 6.00 10.34 2.24
C PRO A 48 5.19 9.90 3.46
N ILE A 49 4.54 8.75 3.34
CA ILE A 49 4.02 7.99 4.49
C ILE A 49 5.06 6.93 4.84
N LEU A 50 5.51 6.90 6.09
CA LEU A 50 6.48 5.92 6.57
C LEU A 50 5.75 4.70 7.16
N GLY A 51 5.93 3.53 6.55
CA GLY A 51 5.45 2.27 7.10
C GLY A 51 6.42 1.72 8.14
N VAL A 52 5.98 1.67 9.41
CA VAL A 52 6.72 1.01 10.49
C VAL A 52 6.10 -0.37 10.69
N VAL A 53 6.90 -1.42 10.56
CA VAL A 53 6.45 -2.81 10.69
C VAL A 53 7.31 -3.55 11.70
N GLU A 54 6.71 -4.49 12.41
CA GLU A 54 7.45 -5.42 13.26
C GLU A 54 8.22 -6.43 12.41
N LYS A 55 9.32 -6.93 12.97
CA LYS A 55 10.08 -8.00 12.31
C LYS A 55 9.23 -9.26 12.39
N ALA A 56 8.91 -9.86 11.24
CA ALA A 56 8.23 -11.15 11.24
C ALA A 56 9.12 -12.17 11.98
N ASN A 57 8.57 -12.80 13.03
CA ASN A 57 9.21 -13.94 13.69
C ASN A 57 9.26 -15.07 12.65
N ARG A 58 10.44 -15.30 12.08
CA ARG A 58 10.71 -16.43 11.19
C ARG A 58 11.04 -17.66 12.00
#